data_AF-A0A920Q8P6-F1
#
_entry.id   AF-A0A920Q8P6-F1
#
_cell.length_a   1.000
_cell.length_b   1.000
_cell.length_c   1.000
_cell.angle_alpha   90.00
_cell.angle_beta   90.00
_cell.angle_gamma   90.00
#
_symmetry.space_group_name_H-M   'P 1'
#
loop_
_entity.id
_entity.type
_entity.pdbx_description
1 polymer ?
#
loop_
_entity_poly.entity_id
_entity_poly.type
_entity_poly.pdbx_seq_one_letter_code
_entity_poly.pdbx_strand_id
1 'polypeptide(L)' 'MAKMELEVGTCPTGILLALKSVEGRMHQVTAIEMTNDEALEISNLIQQRVKENLDAPMPSEVN' A
#
# COMPACT_ATOMS: atom_id res chain seq x y z
N MET A 1 -0.20 -19.70 -4.02
CA MET A 1 -0.01 -18.38 -3.38
C MET A 1 -0.15 -17.34 -4.47
N ALA A 2 -1.15 -16.47 -4.38
CA ALA A 2 -1.23 -15.33 -5.28
C ALA A 2 -0.03 -14.41 -5.01
N LYS A 3 0.72 -14.05 -6.04
CA LYS A 3 1.83 -13.09 -5.93
C LYS A 3 1.24 -11.70 -6.11
N MET A 4 1.33 -10.86 -5.09
CA MET A 4 0.97 -9.43 -5.19
C MET A 4 2.23 -8.58 -5.27
N GLU A 5 2.30 -7.71 -6.27
CA GLU A 5 3.36 -6.72 -6.48
C GLU A 5 2.71 -5.33 -6.43
N LEU A 6 3.22 -4.43 -5.60
CA LEU A 6 2.82 -3.03 -5.57
C LEU A 6 3.95 -2.19 -6.16
N GLU A 7 3.64 -1.42 -7.20
CA GLU A 7 4.56 -0.48 -7.82
C GLU A 7 4.06 0.96 -7.63
N VAL A 8 4.99 1.87 -7.40
CA VAL A 8 4.73 3.31 -7.26
C VAL A 8 5.47 4.03 -8.39
N GLY A 9 4.72 4.76 -9.21
CA GLY A 9 5.24 5.51 -10.34
C GLY A 9 4.75 6.96 -10.34
N THR A 10 5.21 7.71 -11.33
CA THR A 10 4.70 9.07 -11.62
C THR A 10 3.75 9.01 -12.82
N CYS A 11 2.74 9.88 -12.81
CA CYS A 11 1.81 10.07 -13.92
C CYS A 11 1.53 11.58 -14.10
N PRO A 12 0.92 12.03 -15.21
CA PRO A 12 0.64 13.45 -15.43
C PRO A 12 -0.22 14.11 -14.34
N THR A 13 -1.04 13.32 -13.65
CA THR A 13 -1.91 13.76 -12.54
C THR A 13 -1.18 13.79 -11.20
N GLY A 14 -0.01 13.15 -11.07
CA GLY A 14 0.80 13.08 -9.87
C GLY A 14 1.49 11.73 -9.72
N ILE A 15 0.88 10.85 -8.91
CA ILE A 15 1.40 9.54 -8.54
C ILE A 15 0.47 8.43 -9.05
N LEU A 16 1.06 7.32 -9.49
CA LEU A 16 0.36 6.11 -9.90
C LEU A 16 0.72 4.96 -8.94
N LEU A 17 -0.28 4.35 -8.35
CA LEU A 17 -0.14 3.08 -7.64
C LEU A 17 -0.65 1.94 -8.53
N ALA A 18 0.21 0.97 -8.82
CA ALA A 18 -0.16 -0.21 -9.60
C ALA A 18 -0.06 -1.45 -8.70
N LEU A 19 -1.20 -2.09 -8.42
CA LEU A 19 -1.28 -3.36 -7.73
C LEU A 19 -1.47 -4.48 -8.75
N LYS A 20 -0.49 -5.35 -8.86
CA LYS A 20 -0.49 -6.50 -9.75
C LYS A 20 -0.64 -7.78 -8.93
N SER A 21 -1.70 -8.54 -9.19
CA SER A 21 -1.96 -9.85 -8.62
C SER A 21 -1.77 -10.93 -9.68
N VAL A 22 -0.98 -11.96 -9.38
CA VAL A 22 -0.73 -13.11 -10.25
C VAL A 22 -1.19 -14.38 -9.56
N GLU A 23 -2.19 -15.03 -10.14
CA GLU A 23 -2.73 -16.31 -9.68
C GLU A 23 -2.80 -17.31 -10.84
N GLY A 24 -1.78 -18.18 -10.93
CA GLY A 24 -1.63 -19.13 -12.03
C GLY A 24 -1.41 -18.41 -13.37
N ARG A 25 -2.41 -18.47 -14.26
CA ARG A 25 -2.41 -17.76 -15.56
C ARG A 25 -3.18 -16.43 -15.53
N MET A 26 -3.88 -16.15 -14.42
CA MET A 26 -4.65 -14.93 -14.27
C MET A 26 -3.73 -13.81 -13.76
N HIS A 27 -3.64 -12.73 -14.52
CA HIS A 27 -2.93 -11.51 -14.15
C HIS A 27 -3.95 -10.38 -14.02
N GLN A 28 -4.11 -9.85 -12.82
CA GLN A 28 -4.96 -8.70 -12.55
C GLN A 28 -4.08 -7.50 -12.22
N VAL A 29 -4.32 -6.37 -12.89
CA VAL A 29 -3.64 -5.10 -12.59
C VAL A 29 -4.70 -4.07 -12.24
N THR A 30 -4.58 -3.50 -11.05
CA THR A 30 -5.38 -2.36 -10.61
C THR A 30 -4.48 -1.14 -10.53
N ALA A 31 -4.83 -0.09 -11.27
CA ALA A 31 -4.10 1.17 -11.32
C ALA A 31 -4.93 2.27 -10.62
N ILE A 32 -4.30 3.02 -9.73
CA ILE A 32 -4.90 4.16 -9.04
C ILE A 32 -4.03 5.37 -9.29
N GLU A 33 -4.56 6.33 -10.05
CA GLU A 33 -3.97 7.65 -10.20
C GLU A 33 -4.42 8.54 -9.05
N MET A 34 -3.50 9.33 -8.52
CA MET A 34 -3.75 10.28 -7.45
C MET A 34 -2.88 11.52 -7.64
N THR A 35 -3.37 12.64 -7.13
CA THR A 35 -2.59 13.87 -7.04
C THR A 35 -1.44 13.72 -6.04
N ASN A 36 -0.46 14.62 -6.10
CA ASN A 36 0.65 14.62 -5.14
C ASN A 36 0.16 14.86 -3.70
N ASP A 37 -0.88 15.68 -3.52
CA ASP A 37 -1.44 15.98 -2.20
C ASP A 37 -2.14 14.74 -1.61
N GLU A 38 -2.97 14.05 -2.40
CA GLU A 38 -3.61 12.78 -2.00
C GLU A 38 -2.56 11.70 -1.67
N ALA A 39 -1.48 11.61 -2.45
CA ALA A 39 -0.39 10.68 -2.18
C ALA A 39 0.32 10.98 -0.85
N LEU A 40 0.51 12.26 -0.53
CA LEU A 40 1.12 12.69 0.72
C LEU A 40 0.20 12.40 1.92
N GLU A 41 -1.10 12.64 1.79
CA GLU A 41 -2.09 12.29 2.82
C GLU A 41 -2.09 10.79 3.12
N ILE A 42 -2.10 9.96 2.07
CA ILE A 42 -2.02 8.50 2.22
C ILE A 42 -0.70 8.08 2.88
N SER A 43 0.42 8.70 2.50
CA SER A 43 1.73 8.41 3.12
C SER A 43 1.70 8.68 4.64
N ASN A 44 1.14 9.82 5.05
CA ASN A 44 1.01 10.18 6.46
C ASN A 44 0.11 9.18 7.20
N LEU A 45 -1.01 8.78 6.61
CA LEU A 45 -1.91 7.78 7.19
C LEU A 45 -1.22 6.42 7.36
N ILE A 46 -0.44 5.97 6.37
CA ILE A 46 0.36 4.74 6.45
C ILE A 46 1.38 4.84 7.59
N GLN A 47 2.13 5.93 7.67
CA GLN A 47 3.12 6.14 8.74
C GLN A 47 2.47 6.11 10.12
N GLN A 48 1.32 6.76 10.27
CA GLN A 48 0.56 6.72 11.52
C GLN A 48 0.15 5.29 11.88
N ARG A 49 -0.40 4.52 10.92
CA ARG A 49 -0.83 3.14 11.17
C ARG A 49 0.33 2.19 11.47
N VAL A 50 1.49 2.42 10.85
CA VAL A 50 2.74 1.70 11.17
C VAL A 50 3.15 1.98 12.60
N LYS A 51 3.14 3.24 13.04
CA LYS A 51 3.45 3.60 14.42
C LYS A 51 2.49 2.92 15.41
N GLU A 52 1.19 3.01 15.17
CA GLU A 52 0.17 2.36 16.02
C GLU A 52 0.38 0.84 16.11
N ASN A 53 0.76 0.19 15.01
CA ASN A 53 1.06 -1.25 15.00
C ASN A 53 2.34 -1.61 15.76
N LEU A 54 3.36 -0.74 15.75
CA LEU A 54 4.60 -0.94 16.50
C LEU A 54 4.43 -0.68 18.00
N ASP A 55 3.59 0.29 18.35
CA ASP A 55 3.26 0.65 19.74
C ASP A 55 2.23 -0.32 20.35
N ALA A 56 1.59 -1.18 19.54
CA ALA A 56 0.67 -2.19 20.03
C ALA A 56 1.43 -3.24 20.87
N PRO A 57 0.98 -3.55 22.10
CA PRO A 57 1.63 -4.55 22.93
C PRO A 57 1.66 -5.88 22.19
N MET A 58 2.81 -6.56 22.21
CA MET A 58 2.88 -7.90 21.64
C MET A 58 1.86 -8.79 22.37
N PRO A 59 1.08 -9.62 21.66
CA PRO A 59 0.13 -10.54 22.30
C PRO A 59 0.77 -11.45 23.37
N SER A 60 2.10 -11.60 23.35
CA SER A 60 2.90 -12.35 24.31
C SER A 60 3.19 -11.63 25.63
N GLU A 61 2.88 -10.34 25.78
CA GLU A 61 3.10 -9.55 27.01
C GLU A 61 1.84 -9.36 27.86
N VAL A 62 0.69 -9.89 27.41
CA VAL A 62 -0.54 -9.96 28.22
C VAL A 62 -0.59 -11.32 28.91
N ASN A 63 0.16 -11.46 30.01
CA ASN A 63 0.03 -12.55 30.99
C ASN A 63 0.16 -12.00 32.41
#